data_AF-A0A227J3I1-F1
#
_entry.id   AF-A0A227J3I1-F1
#
_cell.length_a   1.000
_cell.length_b   1.000
_cell.length_c   1.000
_cell.angle_alpha   90.00
_cell.angle_beta   90.00
_cell.angle_gamma   90.00
#
_symmetry.space_group_name_H-M   'P 1'
#
loop_
_entity.id
_entity.type
_entity.pdbx_description
1 polymer ?
#
loop_
_entity_poly.entity_id
_entity_poly.type
_entity_poly.pdbx_seq_one_letter_code
_entity_poly.pdbx_strand_id
1 'polypeptide(L)'
;LNIDFILGYLKELLPRRPDLKVIITSATIDPERFSKHFNNAPIIEVSGRTYPVETRYRPLSGDDDNDRDQLEGIFEAVDELCDEGLGDILIFMNGEREIRDTADALSK
;
A
#
# COMPACT_ATOMS: atom_id res chain seq x y z
N LEU A 1 -7.66 5.81 14.10
CA LEU A 1 -8.59 5.99 15.24
C LEU A 1 -9.94 5.31 15.06
N ASN A 2 -10.54 5.28 13.86
CA ASN A 2 -11.90 4.75 13.69
C ASN A 2 -12.00 3.21 13.75
N ILE A 3 -11.02 2.48 13.23
CA ILE A 3 -11.14 1.02 13.11
C ILE A 3 -11.05 0.31 14.47
N ASP A 4 -10.14 0.72 15.36
CA ASP A 4 -9.97 0.10 16.67
C ASP A 4 -11.22 0.24 17.55
N PHE A 5 -11.88 1.41 17.47
CA PHE A 5 -13.15 1.64 18.16
C PHE A 5 -14.25 0.71 17.64
N ILE A 6 -14.40 0.61 16.32
CA ILE A 6 -15.39 -0.28 15.69
C ILE A 6 -15.13 -1.74 16.09
N LEU A 7 -13.87 -2.18 16.09
CA LEU A 7 -13.51 -3.54 16.47
C LEU A 7 -13.82 -3.84 17.94
N GLY A 8 -13.53 -2.90 18.84
CA GLY A 8 -13.89 -3.01 20.25
C GLY A 8 -15.41 -3.11 20.45
N TYR A 9 -16.19 -2.26 19.76
CA TYR A 9 -17.65 -2.30 19.82
C TYR A 9 -18.23 -3.61 19.27
N LEU A 10 -17.71 -4.09 18.14
CA LEU A 10 -18.13 -5.37 17.55
C LEU A 10 -17.86 -6.54 18.49
N LYS A 11 -16.72 -6.56 19.19
CA LYS A 11 -16.41 -7.59 20.18
C LYS A 11 -17.46 -7.64 21.31
N GLU A 12 -17.92 -6.50 21.80
CA GLU A 12 -18.98 -6.44 22.82
C GLU A 12 -20.36 -6.83 22.28
N LEU A 13 -20.63 -6.55 21.00
CA LEU A 13 -21.94 -6.79 20.38
C LEU A 13 -22.15 -8.26 20.01
N LEU A 14 -21.10 -8.98 19.58
CA LEU A 14 -21.19 -10.36 19.09
C LEU A 14 -21.91 -11.33 20.06
N PRO A 15 -21.64 -11.33 21.38
CA PRO A 15 -22.40 -12.16 22.32
C PRO A 15 -23.89 -11.81 22.43
N ARG A 16 -24.27 -10.55 22.17
CA ARG A 16 -25.66 -10.06 22.22
C ARG A 16 -26.41 -10.29 20.90
N ARG A 17 -25.69 -10.49 19.81
CA ARG A 17 -26.20 -10.67 18.44
C ARG A 17 -25.59 -11.91 17.78
N PRO A 18 -26.03 -13.13 18.16
CA PRO A 18 -25.46 -14.38 17.64
C PRO A 18 -25.68 -14.58 16.13
N ASP A 19 -26.66 -13.86 15.57
CA ASP A 19 -26.97 -13.78 14.13
C ASP A 19 -25.95 -12.93 13.35
N LEU A 20 -25.26 -11.99 14.00
CA LEU A 20 -24.24 -11.15 13.38
C LEU A 20 -22.96 -11.93 13.14
N LYS A 21 -22.44 -11.85 11.92
CA LYS A 21 -21.12 -12.39 11.54
C LYS A 21 -20.19 -11.24 11.15
N VAL A 22 -18.94 -11.32 11.60
CA VAL A 22 -17.89 -10.34 11.30
C VAL A 22 -16.76 -11.06 10.57
N ILE A 23 -16.34 -10.49 9.44
CA ILE A 23 -15.17 -10.91 8.68
C ILE A 23 -14.17 -9.76 8.70
N ILE A 24 -12.94 -10.05 9.13
CA ILE A 24 -11.85 -9.08 9.15
C ILE A 24 -10.85 -9.50 8.09
N THR A 25 -10.71 -8.69 7.05
CA THR A 25 -9.71 -8.87 6.00
C THR A 25 -8.53 -7.96 6.27
N SER A 26 -7.32 -8.52 6.34
CA SER A 26 -6.08 -7.76 6.51
C SER A 26 -5.05 -8.17 5.44
N ALA A 27 -4.32 -7.19 4.91
CA ALA A 27 -3.15 -7.42 4.05
C ALA A 27 -1.82 -7.36 4.83
N THR A 28 -1.88 -7.18 6.16
CA THR A 28 -0.71 -7.02 7.02
C THR A 28 -0.41 -8.27 7.85
N ILE A 29 0.81 -8.32 8.40
CA ILE A 29 1.45 -9.51 8.94
C ILE A 29 0.96 -9.99 10.33
N ASP A 30 0.01 -9.30 10.98
CA ASP A 30 -0.42 -9.68 12.34
C ASP A 30 -1.91 -10.06 12.47
N PRO A 31 -2.36 -11.13 11.77
CA PRO A 31 -3.70 -11.69 11.95
C PRO A 31 -3.89 -12.30 13.35
N GLU A 32 -2.79 -12.69 13.99
CA GLU A 32 -2.74 -13.28 15.34
C GLU A 32 -3.33 -12.34 16.41
N ARG A 33 -3.02 -11.04 16.35
CA ARG A 33 -3.63 -10.06 17.26
C ARG A 33 -5.16 -10.02 17.15
N PHE A 34 -5.69 -10.07 15.92
CA PHE A 34 -7.14 -10.07 15.70
C PHE A 34 -7.77 -11.37 16.18
N SER A 35 -7.16 -12.52 15.87
CA SER A 35 -7.64 -13.82 16.36
C SER A 35 -7.77 -13.83 17.88
N LYS A 36 -6.72 -13.44 18.61
CA LYS A 36 -6.71 -13.35 20.08
C LYS A 36 -7.76 -12.37 20.59
N HIS A 37 -7.93 -11.22 19.93
CA HIS A 37 -8.94 -10.24 20.32
C HIS A 37 -10.37 -10.81 20.20
N PHE A 38 -10.64 -11.59 19.16
CA PHE A 38 -11.95 -12.20 18.86
C PHE A 38 -12.04 -13.68 19.30
N ASN A 39 -11.60 -13.98 20.53
CA ASN A 39 -11.74 -15.30 21.17
C ASN A 39 -11.07 -16.46 20.39
N ASN A 40 -9.84 -16.24 19.91
CA ASN A 40 -9.10 -17.17 19.06
C ASN A 40 -9.86 -17.52 17.77
N ALA A 41 -10.44 -16.50 17.12
CA ALA A 41 -11.15 -16.67 15.85
C ALA A 41 -10.24 -17.35 14.80
N PRO A 42 -10.80 -18.23 13.95
CA PRO A 42 -10.02 -18.93 12.94
C PRO A 42 -9.38 -17.95 11.95
N ILE A 43 -8.10 -18.17 11.66
CA ILE A 43 -7.37 -17.42 10.64
C ILE A 43 -7.42 -18.24 9.34
N ILE A 44 -7.82 -17.59 8.26
CA ILE A 44 -7.83 -18.18 6.92
C ILE A 44 -6.82 -17.41 6.08
N GLU A 45 -5.74 -18.09 5.69
CA GLU A 45 -4.73 -17.52 4.79
C GLU A 45 -5.09 -17.85 3.34
N VAL A 46 -5.21 -16.80 2.53
CA VAL A 46 -5.38 -16.93 1.09
C VAL A 46 -4.07 -16.45 0.45
N SER A 47 -3.27 -17.38 -0.05
CA SER A 47 -2.05 -17.02 -0.77
C SER A 47 -2.41 -16.39 -2.12
N GLY A 48 -2.06 -15.12 -2.27
CA GLY A 48 -2.04 -14.48 -3.59
C GLY A 48 -0.98 -15.13 -4.48
N ARG A 49 -1.16 -15.04 -5.80
CA ARG A 49 -0.07 -15.33 -6.73
C ARG A 49 0.86 -14.12 -6.72
N THR A 50 2.08 -14.31 -6.26
CA THR A 50 3.15 -13.33 -6.41
C THR A 50 3.99 -13.70 -7.62
N TYR A 51 4.50 -12.68 -8.30
CA TYR A 51 5.57 -12.82 -9.28
C TYR A 51 6.83 -12.17 -8.68
N PRO A 52 8.04 -12.64 -9.03
CA PRO A 52 9.27 -11.99 -8.58
C PRO A 52 9.25 -10.49 -8.93
N VAL A 53 9.68 -9.66 -7.99
CA VAL A 53 9.82 -8.21 -8.18
C VAL A 53 11.29 -7.86 -8.00
N GLU A 54 11.88 -7.20 -8.99
CA GLU A 54 13.21 -6.60 -8.87
C GLU A 54 13.09 -5.22 -8.22
N THR A 55 13.92 -4.94 -7.21
CA THR A 55 13.96 -3.63 -6.56
C THR A 55 15.24 -2.91 -6.95
N ARG A 56 15.11 -1.74 -7.58
CA ARG A 56 16.23 -0.86 -7.97
C ARG A 56 16.19 0.41 -7.13
N TYR A 57 17.34 0.81 -6.58
CA TYR A 57 17.48 2.05 -5.80
C TYR A 57 18.17 3.14 -6.64
N ARG A 58 17.55 4.32 -6.70
CA ARG A 58 18.05 5.53 -7.37
C ARG A 58 17.96 6.71 -6.41
N PRO A 59 19.04 7.07 -5.68
CA PRO A 59 19.01 8.20 -4.76
C PRO A 59 18.88 9.53 -5.53
N LEU A 60 18.00 10.43 -5.06
CA LEU A 60 17.81 11.76 -5.65
C LEU A 60 18.94 12.73 -5.27
N SER A 61 19.56 12.55 -4.10
CA SER A 61 20.71 13.34 -3.66
C SER A 61 21.99 12.54 -3.89
N GLY A 62 22.95 13.09 -4.63
CA GLY A 62 24.33 12.61 -4.62
C GLY A 62 25.09 13.14 -3.40
N ASP A 63 26.36 12.75 -3.23
CA ASP A 63 27.29 13.36 -2.24
C ASP A 63 27.58 14.85 -2.49
N ASP A 64 27.08 15.42 -3.59
CA ASP A 64 27.13 16.84 -3.91
C ASP A 64 25.75 17.48 -3.66
N ASP A 65 25.74 18.65 -3.00
CA ASP A 65 24.61 19.50 -2.51
C ASP A 65 23.55 19.92 -3.56
N ASN A 66 23.45 19.27 -4.71
CA ASN A 66 22.34 19.44 -5.64
C ASN A 66 21.24 18.44 -5.31
N ASP A 67 20.29 18.87 -4.46
CA ASP A 67 19.01 18.19 -4.31
C ASP A 67 18.35 18.06 -5.69
N ARG A 68 18.34 16.86 -6.30
CA ARG A 68 17.59 16.65 -7.53
C ARG A 68 16.10 16.84 -7.24
N ASP A 69 15.41 17.48 -8.18
CA ASP A 69 13.97 17.62 -8.11
C ASP A 69 13.32 16.22 -8.20
N GLN A 70 12.34 15.96 -7.34
CA GLN A 70 11.59 14.70 -7.33
C GLN A 70 11.00 14.39 -8.71
N LEU A 71 10.59 15.44 -9.43
CA LEU A 71 10.00 15.33 -10.76
C LEU A 71 11.02 14.82 -11.80
N GLU A 72 12.27 15.26 -11.72
CA GLU A 72 13.36 14.79 -12.58
C GLU A 72 13.64 13.30 -12.35
N GLY A 73 13.73 12.87 -11.09
CA GLY A 73 13.93 11.45 -10.77
C GLY A 73 12.77 10.55 -11.18
N ILE A 74 11.53 11.07 -11.18
CA ILE A 74 10.38 10.35 -11.72
C ILE A 74 10.53 10.15 -13.24
N PHE A 75 10.94 11.18 -13.98
CA PHE A 75 11.16 11.07 -15.42
C PHE A 75 12.27 10.08 -15.76
N GLU A 76 13.43 10.16 -15.09
CA GLU A 76 14.52 9.20 -15.28
C GLU A 76 14.05 7.76 -15.03
N ALA A 77 13.25 7.53 -13.99
CA ALA A 77 12.71 6.20 -13.68
C ALA A 77 11.67 5.72 -14.71
N VAL A 78 10.83 6.61 -15.22
CA VAL A 78 9.85 6.27 -16.26
C VAL A 78 10.55 5.92 -17.57
N ASP A 79 11.56 6.69 -17.97
CA ASP A 79 12.36 6.41 -19.16
C ASP A 79 13.09 5.06 -19.02
N GLU A 80 13.73 4.79 -17.87
CA GLU A 80 14.37 3.50 -17.57
C GLU A 80 13.38 2.33 -17.70
N LEU A 81 12.15 2.48 -17.20
CA LEU A 81 11.13 1.43 -17.26
C LEU A 81 10.55 1.25 -18.67
N CYS A 82 10.43 2.32 -19.46
CA CYS A 82 9.98 2.23 -20.85
C CYS A 82 10.95 1.41 -21.70
N ASP A 83 12.26 1.48 -21.42
CA ASP A 83 13.30 0.72 -22.12
C ASP A 83 13.27 -0.79 -21.81
N GLU A 84 12.68 -1.21 -20.68
CA GLU A 84 12.55 -2.63 -20.28
C GLU A 84 11.46 -3.38 -21.08
N GLY A 85 10.49 -2.67 -21.67
CA GLY A 85 9.47 -3.24 -22.56
C GLY A 85 8.04 -2.82 -22.22
N LEU A 86 7.08 -3.59 -22.75
CA LEU A 86 5.66 -3.27 -22.60
C LEU A 86 5.17 -3.58 -21.17
N GLY A 87 4.66 -2.55 -20.49
CA GLY A 87 4.02 -2.65 -19.18
C GLY A 87 3.39 -1.34 -18.73
N ASP A 88 2.44 -1.42 -17.79
CA ASP A 88 1.86 -0.23 -17.15
C ASP A 88 2.76 0.24 -16.00
N ILE A 89 2.83 1.55 -15.77
CA ILE A 89 3.60 2.16 -14.68
C ILE A 89 2.64 2.71 -13.62
N LEU A 90 2.88 2.36 -12.36
CA LEU A 90 2.18 2.91 -11.19
C LEU A 90 3.14 3.76 -10.35
N ILE A 91 2.85 5.05 -10.23
CA ILE A 91 3.63 6.02 -9.44
C ILE A 91 2.87 6.36 -8.16
N PHE A 92 3.54 6.24 -7.00
CA PHE A 92 2.98 6.63 -5.71
C PHE A 92 3.38 8.06 -5.35
N MET A 93 2.39 8.93 -5.17
CA MET A 93 2.57 10.35 -4.86
C MET A 93 1.78 10.74 -3.61
N ASN A 94 2.19 11.83 -2.94
CA ASN A 94 1.68 12.21 -1.62
C ASN A 94 0.32 12.94 -1.63
N GLY A 95 -0.13 13.46 -2.77
CA GLY A 95 -1.33 14.29 -2.85
C GLY A 95 -1.88 14.49 -4.25
N GLU A 96 -3.12 14.94 -4.33
CA GLU A 96 -3.85 15.13 -5.60
C GLU A 96 -3.15 16.14 -6.52
N ARG A 97 -2.64 17.24 -5.94
CA ARG A 97 -1.98 18.28 -6.71
C ARG A 97 -0.71 17.75 -7.35
N GLU A 98 0.13 17.07 -6.58
CA GLU A 98 1.37 16.46 -7.04
C GLU A 98 1.09 15.41 -8.13
N ILE A 99 0.06 14.57 -7.94
CA ILE A 99 -0.38 13.60 -8.96
C ILE A 99 -0.72 14.30 -10.27
N ARG A 100 -1.52 15.38 -10.21
CA ARG A 100 -1.97 16.12 -11.39
C ARG A 100 -0.80 16.79 -12.10
N ASP A 101 0.04 17.49 -11.35
CA ASP A 101 1.20 18.21 -11.90
C ASP A 101 2.18 17.23 -12.57
N THR A 102 2.47 16.07 -11.95
CA THR A 102 3.32 15.02 -12.55
C THR A 102 2.67 14.36 -13.77
N ALA A 103 1.37 14.06 -13.73
CA ALA A 103 0.66 13.47 -14.87
C ALA A 103 0.65 14.41 -16.08
N ASP A 104 0.38 15.70 -15.86
CA ASP A 104 0.42 16.71 -16.91
C ASP A 104 1.83 16.84 -17.51
N ALA A 105 2.87 16.75 -16.68
CA ALA A 105 4.26 16.82 -17.11
C ALA A 105 4.70 15.59 -17.92
N LEU A 106 4.22 14.38 -17.57
CA LEU A 106 4.47 13.13 -18.31
C LEU A 106 3.72 13.05 -19.66
N SER A 107 2.64 13.82 -19.81
CA SER A 107 1.80 13.80 -21.01
C SER A 107 2.30 14.72 -22.15
N LYS A 108 3.35 15.49 -21.89
CA LYS A 108 3.96 16.45 -22.83
C LYS A 108 5.15 15.83 -23.55
#